data_AF-A5W1Q2-F1
#
_entry.id   AF-A5W1Q2-F1
#
_cell.length_a   1.000
_cell.length_b   1.000
_cell.length_c   1.000
_cell.angle_alpha   90.00
_cell.angle_beta   90.00
_cell.angle_gamma   90.00
#
_symmetry.space_group_name_H-M   'P 1'
#
loop_
_entity.id
_entity.type
_entity.pdbx_description
1 polymer ?
#
loop_
_entity_poly.entity_id
_entity_poly.type
_entity_poly.pdbx_seq_one_letter_code
_entity_poly.pdbx_strand_id
1 'polypeptide(L)'
;MDPLTSDQSKPHETPEDVDHLRFHRAHEHMHHPFGNDAFARRPEAFARFFGTPLFLGSQSLVVLIWMGISLSGLSAFDPYPFILLNLAFSLQAAYAAPLILLAQTRQADRDKATSEADARHREAIAMANQRRQRDAEIHSQQLLQLLEQNTHLTEVTK
;
A
#
# COMPACT_ATOMS: atom_id res chain seq x y z
N MET A 1 1.87 -50.61 39.72
CA MET A 1 1.61 -50.97 38.32
C MET A 1 0.72 -49.89 37.73
N ASP A 2 1.22 -49.28 36.67
CA ASP A 2 0.95 -47.92 36.17
C ASP A 2 -0.39 -47.71 35.46
N PRO A 3 -0.90 -46.47 35.47
CA PRO A 3 -1.70 -45.93 34.38
C PRO A 3 -0.97 -44.73 33.74
N LEU A 4 0.26 -44.93 33.29
CA LEU A 4 0.90 -44.09 32.27
C LEU A 4 0.61 -44.72 30.90
N THR A 5 -0.56 -44.45 30.32
CA THR A 5 -0.74 -44.45 28.85
C THR A 5 -2.00 -43.67 28.51
N SER A 6 -1.79 -42.46 28.00
CA SER A 6 -2.16 -42.06 26.63
C SER A 6 -3.48 -41.29 26.57
N ASP A 7 -3.42 -40.04 27.00
CA ASP A 7 -4.29 -39.00 26.43
C ASP A 7 -3.43 -37.78 26.09
N GLN A 8 -2.65 -37.92 25.01
CA GLN A 8 -1.89 -36.84 24.40
C GLN A 8 -2.32 -36.63 22.94
N SER A 9 -3.62 -36.76 22.65
CA SER A 9 -4.19 -36.26 21.40
C SER A 9 -4.92 -34.95 21.66
N LYS A 10 -4.22 -33.94 22.19
CA LYS A 10 -4.60 -32.57 21.88
C LYS A 10 -4.17 -32.35 20.43
N PRO A 11 -5.09 -32.02 19.51
CA PRO A 11 -4.68 -31.57 18.19
C PRO A 11 -3.73 -30.42 18.41
N HIS A 12 -2.55 -30.46 17.78
CA HIS A 12 -1.79 -29.26 17.57
C HIS A 12 -2.72 -28.30 16.83
N GLU A 13 -3.30 -27.33 17.54
CA GLU A 13 -3.87 -26.15 16.91
C GLU A 13 -2.68 -25.50 16.19
N THR A 14 -2.50 -25.87 14.93
CA THR A 14 -1.80 -25.04 13.95
C THR A 14 -2.30 -23.63 14.20
N PRO A 15 -1.40 -22.64 14.42
CA PRO A 15 -1.82 -21.26 14.63
C PRO A 15 -2.85 -20.97 13.56
N GLU A 16 -4.06 -20.60 14.00
CA GLU A 16 -5.17 -20.25 13.12
C GLU A 16 -4.61 -19.55 11.89
N ASP A 17 -5.12 -19.93 10.72
CA ASP A 17 -4.96 -19.21 9.48
C ASP A 17 -5.44 -17.76 9.70
N VAL A 18 -4.57 -16.94 10.29
CA VAL A 18 -4.83 -15.54 10.58
C VAL A 18 -4.82 -14.91 9.21
N ASP A 19 -6.01 -14.76 8.64
CA ASP A 19 -6.19 -14.17 7.32
C ASP A 19 -5.63 -12.74 7.35
N HIS A 20 -4.36 -12.61 6.98
CA HIS A 20 -3.62 -11.35 6.95
C HIS A 20 -4.22 -10.38 5.93
N LEU A 21 -5.02 -10.90 4.99
CA LEU A 21 -5.72 -10.13 3.98
C LEU A 21 -7.16 -9.78 4.39
N ARG A 22 -7.62 -10.17 5.59
CA ARG A 22 -8.97 -9.88 6.09
C ARG A 22 -9.36 -8.40 5.99
N PHE A 23 -8.41 -7.50 6.25
CA PHE A 23 -8.64 -6.05 6.17
C PHE A 23 -8.58 -5.52 4.73
N HIS A 24 -7.92 -6.23 3.82
CA HIS A 24 -7.84 -5.88 2.39
C HIS A 24 -9.05 -6.42 1.59
N ARG A 25 -9.61 -7.58 1.95
CA ARG A 25 -10.73 -8.22 1.23
C ARG A 25 -12.01 -7.36 1.20
N ALA A 26 -12.26 -6.58 2.24
CA ALA A 26 -13.43 -5.70 2.30
C ALA A 26 -13.46 -4.62 1.19
N HIS A 27 -12.34 -4.35 0.52
CA HIS A 27 -12.24 -3.36 -0.57
C HIS A 27 -12.25 -3.97 -1.97
N GLU A 28 -12.46 -5.29 -2.11
CA GLU A 28 -12.44 -5.98 -3.41
C GLU A 28 -13.65 -5.62 -4.30
N HIS A 29 -14.70 -5.01 -3.73
CA HIS A 29 -15.98 -4.75 -4.40
C HIS A 29 -16.16 -3.32 -4.93
N MET A 30 -15.10 -2.52 -5.06
CA MET A 30 -15.23 -1.16 -5.61
C MET A 30 -15.57 -1.21 -7.11
N HIS A 31 -16.86 -1.02 -7.38
CA HIS A 31 -17.47 -0.78 -8.68
C HIS A 31 -16.66 0.20 -9.52
N HIS A 32 -16.37 -0.21 -10.77
CA HIS A 32 -15.64 0.56 -11.76
C HIS A 32 -16.64 1.43 -12.55
N PRO A 33 -16.72 2.76 -12.34
CA PRO A 33 -17.74 3.59 -13.00
C PRO A 33 -17.39 3.86 -14.48
N PHE A 34 -16.13 3.66 -14.90
CA PHE A 34 -15.67 3.91 -16.26
C PHE A 34 -14.67 2.86 -16.70
N GLY A 35 -15.14 1.86 -17.45
CA GLY A 35 -14.44 0.64 -17.87
C GLY A 35 -12.99 0.76 -18.39
N ASN A 36 -12.37 -0.42 -18.42
CA ASN A 36 -11.13 -0.82 -19.10
C ASN A 36 -9.84 -0.88 -18.25
N ASP A 37 -9.50 -2.14 -17.89
CA ASP A 37 -8.30 -2.60 -17.19
C ASP A 37 -6.98 -2.29 -17.90
N ALA A 38 -7.03 -1.95 -19.19
CA ALA A 38 -5.86 -1.69 -20.02
C ALA A 38 -4.98 -0.52 -19.52
N PHE A 39 -5.58 0.49 -18.91
CA PHE A 39 -4.85 1.58 -18.25
C PHE A 39 -4.53 1.28 -16.78
N ALA A 40 -5.25 0.35 -16.14
CA ALA A 40 -5.05 0.01 -14.73
C ALA A 40 -3.74 -0.78 -14.49
N ARG A 41 -3.30 -1.56 -15.49
CA ARG A 41 -2.10 -2.42 -15.41
C ARG A 41 -0.80 -1.78 -15.93
N ARG A 42 -0.87 -0.62 -16.58
CA ARG A 42 0.30 0.07 -17.17
C ARG A 42 0.95 1.22 -16.38
N PRO A 43 0.49 1.71 -15.20
CA PRO A 43 1.14 2.84 -14.52
C PRO A 43 2.61 2.57 -14.19
N GLU A 44 2.92 1.35 -13.76
CA GLU A 44 4.28 0.94 -13.41
C GLU A 44 5.21 0.90 -14.63
N ALA A 45 4.69 0.60 -15.82
CA ALA A 45 5.46 0.67 -17.05
C ALA A 45 5.79 2.12 -17.42
N PHE A 46 4.84 3.05 -17.29
CA PHE A 46 5.09 4.47 -17.51
C PHE A 46 6.09 5.05 -16.51
N ALA A 47 5.95 4.73 -15.21
CA ALA A 47 6.87 5.19 -14.18
C ALA A 47 8.31 4.71 -14.46
N ARG A 48 8.49 3.43 -14.82
CA ARG A 48 9.80 2.88 -15.20
C ARG A 48 10.35 3.50 -16.48
N PHE A 49 9.50 3.77 -17.45
CA PHE A 49 9.89 4.37 -18.72
C PHE A 49 10.42 5.81 -18.55
N PHE A 50 9.69 6.67 -17.85
CA PHE A 50 10.11 8.05 -17.59
C PHE A 50 11.23 8.17 -16.54
N GLY A 51 11.39 7.18 -15.65
CA GLY A 51 12.46 7.14 -14.65
C GLY A 51 13.83 6.69 -15.18
N THR A 52 13.91 6.24 -16.44
CA THR A 52 15.17 5.77 -17.02
C THR A 52 15.94 6.96 -17.63
N PRO A 53 17.21 7.21 -17.27
CA PRO A 53 18.00 8.33 -17.83
C PRO A 53 18.19 8.24 -19.35
N LEU A 54 18.07 7.03 -19.91
CA LEU A 54 18.12 6.77 -21.34
C LEU A 54 16.97 7.43 -22.11
N PHE A 55 15.77 7.53 -21.53
CA PHE A 55 14.63 8.18 -22.19
C PHE A 55 14.90 9.67 -22.40
N LEU A 56 15.34 10.37 -21.35
CA LEU A 56 15.71 11.79 -21.44
C LEU A 56 16.84 12.00 -22.46
N GLY A 57 17.88 11.15 -22.43
CA GLY A 57 18.98 11.20 -23.40
C GLY A 57 18.52 11.04 -24.85
N SER A 58 17.68 10.04 -25.13
CA SER A 58 17.14 9.81 -26.47
C SER A 58 16.26 10.97 -26.97
N GLN A 59 15.41 11.53 -26.10
CA GLN A 59 14.54 12.66 -26.44
C GLN A 59 15.36 13.92 -26.75
N SER A 60 16.37 14.22 -25.93
CA SER A 60 17.29 15.34 -26.19
C SER A 60 18.07 15.16 -27.49
N LEU A 61 18.53 13.93 -27.79
CA LEU A 61 19.24 13.64 -29.04
C LEU A 61 18.36 13.90 -30.26
N VAL A 62 17.10 13.45 -30.25
CA VAL A 62 16.13 13.69 -31.33
C VAL A 62 15.93 15.19 -31.55
N VAL A 63 15.75 15.96 -30.48
CA VAL A 63 15.60 17.43 -30.53
C VAL A 63 16.86 18.09 -31.12
N LEU A 64 18.05 17.67 -30.71
CA LEU A 64 19.32 18.22 -31.20
C LEU A 64 19.55 17.89 -32.68
N ILE A 65 19.25 16.67 -33.12
CA ILE A 65 19.34 16.26 -34.52
C ILE A 65 18.36 17.08 -35.36
N TRP A 66 17.11 17.22 -34.92
CA TRP A 66 16.09 18.02 -35.61
C TRP A 66 16.55 19.48 -35.75
N MET A 67 17.04 20.08 -34.66
CA MET A 67 17.55 21.44 -34.66
C MET A 67 18.74 21.59 -35.63
N GLY A 68 19.68 20.62 -35.64
CA GLY A 68 20.82 20.61 -36.56
C GLY A 68 20.41 20.53 -38.04
N ILE A 69 19.44 19.67 -38.37
CA ILE A 69 18.89 19.55 -39.73
C ILE A 69 18.20 20.84 -40.14
N SER A 70 17.34 21.40 -39.29
CA SER A 70 16.62 22.65 -39.58
C SER A 70 17.56 23.86 -39.73
N LEU A 71 18.65 23.93 -38.95
CA LEU A 71 19.67 25.00 -39.05
C LEU A 71 20.58 24.86 -40.28
N SER A 72 20.82 23.63 -40.75
CA SER A 72 21.70 23.37 -41.88
C SER A 72 21.17 23.90 -43.22
N GLY A 73 19.91 24.36 -43.27
CA GLY A 73 19.31 24.93 -44.47
C GLY A 73 19.01 23.91 -45.58
N LEU A 74 19.26 22.61 -45.33
CA LEU A 74 18.96 21.53 -46.28
C LEU A 74 17.45 21.29 -46.47
N SER A 75 16.62 21.80 -45.55
CA SER A 75 15.16 21.77 -45.69
C SER A 75 14.57 23.03 -45.04
N ALA A 76 13.82 23.83 -45.81
CA ALA A 76 13.08 24.99 -45.30
C ALA A 76 11.83 24.58 -44.48
N PHE A 77 11.83 23.36 -43.94
CA PHE A 77 10.68 22.73 -43.27
C PHE A 77 10.40 23.36 -41.90
N ASP A 78 11.38 23.96 -41.23
CA ASP A 78 11.20 24.66 -39.95
C ASP A 78 12.27 25.76 -39.71
N PRO A 79 12.20 26.91 -40.40
CA PRO A 79 13.12 28.03 -40.20
C PRO A 79 13.00 28.62 -38.78
N TYR A 80 14.07 29.26 -38.30
CA TYR A 80 14.05 29.96 -37.01
C TYR A 80 12.87 30.95 -36.94
N PRO A 81 11.97 30.89 -35.94
CA PRO A 81 12.04 30.17 -34.66
C PRO A 81 11.17 28.89 -34.66
N PHE A 82 11.81 27.71 -34.79
CA PHE A 82 11.25 26.35 -34.83
C PHE A 82 9.77 26.18 -34.42
N ILE A 83 8.83 26.58 -35.28
CA ILE A 83 7.42 26.70 -34.94
C ILE A 83 6.79 25.32 -34.82
N LEU A 84 7.22 24.37 -35.67
CA LEU A 84 6.69 23.02 -35.68
C LEU A 84 7.15 22.24 -34.46
N LEU A 85 8.43 22.38 -34.08
CA LEU A 85 8.96 21.78 -32.85
C LEU A 85 8.21 22.29 -31.63
N ASN A 86 8.02 23.60 -31.53
CA ASN A 86 7.30 24.21 -30.41
C ASN A 86 5.83 23.76 -30.36
N LEU A 87 5.18 23.65 -31.53
CA LEU A 87 3.80 23.17 -31.62
C LEU A 87 3.68 21.70 -31.21
N ALA A 88 4.64 20.85 -31.64
CA ALA A 88 4.68 19.45 -31.25
C ALA A 88 4.88 19.28 -29.73
N PHE A 89 5.78 20.05 -29.12
CA PHE A 89 5.98 20.04 -27.67
C PHE A 89 4.76 20.55 -26.90
N SER A 90 4.11 21.60 -27.40
CA SER A 90 2.88 22.13 -26.81
C SER A 90 1.76 21.08 -26.83
N LEU A 91 1.60 20.37 -27.95
CA LEU A 91 0.65 19.28 -28.06
C LEU A 91 1.02 18.09 -27.16
N GLN A 92 2.31 17.75 -27.07
CA GLN A 92 2.81 16.70 -26.19
C GLN A 92 2.45 17.00 -24.72
N ALA A 93 2.67 18.24 -24.26
CA ALA A 93 2.30 18.66 -22.91
C ALA A 93 0.77 18.66 -22.71
N ALA A 94 0.01 19.15 -23.69
CA ALA A 94 -1.44 19.21 -23.64
C ALA A 94 -2.10 17.83 -23.53
N TYR A 95 -1.55 16.80 -24.20
CA TYR A 95 -2.03 15.43 -24.10
C TYR A 95 -1.50 14.69 -22.86
N ALA A 96 -0.30 15.05 -22.37
CA ALA A 96 0.25 14.49 -21.15
C ALA A 96 -0.59 14.86 -19.91
N ALA A 97 -1.05 16.10 -19.79
CA ALA A 97 -1.82 16.58 -18.63
C ALA A 97 -3.06 15.73 -18.28
N PRO A 98 -4.00 15.43 -19.21
CA PRO A 98 -5.16 14.60 -18.90
C PRO A 98 -4.79 13.13 -18.64
N LEU A 99 -3.75 12.61 -19.29
CA LEU A 99 -3.25 11.26 -19.01
C LEU A 99 -2.65 11.16 -17.60
N ILE A 100 -1.86 12.16 -17.20
CA ILE A 100 -1.28 12.24 -15.85
C ILE A 100 -2.40 12.37 -14.83
N LEU A 101 -3.40 13.22 -15.07
CA LEU A 101 -4.54 13.37 -14.16
C LEU A 101 -5.29 12.04 -13.98
N LEU A 102 -5.51 11.28 -15.05
CA LEU A 102 -6.14 9.97 -14.98
C LEU A 102 -5.28 8.93 -14.24
N ALA A 103 -3.96 9.01 -14.37
CA ALA A 103 -3.04 8.17 -13.62
C ALA A 103 -3.03 8.53 -12.12
N GLN A 104 -3.05 9.83 -11.81
CA GLN A 104 -3.04 10.36 -10.45
C GLN A 104 -4.34 10.07 -9.69
N THR A 105 -5.51 10.23 -10.31
CA THR A 105 -6.80 9.90 -9.65
C THR A 105 -6.84 8.43 -9.25
N ARG A 106 -6.34 7.54 -10.10
CA ARG A 106 -6.27 6.10 -9.81
C ARG A 106 -5.22 5.74 -8.77
N GLN A 107 -4.08 6.43 -8.76
CA GLN A 107 -3.09 6.27 -7.67
C GLN A 107 -3.71 6.70 -6.35
N ALA A 108 -4.36 7.87 -6.30
CA ALA A 108 -5.02 8.37 -5.10
C ALA A 108 -6.10 7.43 -4.56
N ASP A 109 -6.91 6.80 -5.44
CA ASP A 109 -7.91 5.81 -5.03
C ASP A 109 -7.28 4.57 -4.37
N ARG A 110 -6.17 4.06 -4.94
CA ARG A 110 -5.43 2.92 -4.37
C ARG A 110 -4.75 3.28 -3.05
N ASP A 111 -4.14 4.45 -2.97
CA ASP A 111 -3.47 4.94 -1.78
C ASP A 111 -4.47 5.14 -0.65
N LYS A 112 -5.67 5.67 -0.97
CA LYS A 112 -6.78 5.79 -0.02
C LYS A 112 -7.25 4.44 0.50
N ALA A 113 -7.50 3.47 -0.37
CA ALA A 113 -7.92 2.13 0.05
C ALA A 113 -6.86 1.44 0.93
N THR A 114 -5.58 1.61 0.59
CA THR A 114 -4.45 1.10 1.39
C THR A 114 -4.39 1.78 2.77
N SER A 115 -4.55 3.10 2.80
CA SER A 115 -4.57 3.88 4.05
C SER A 115 -5.75 3.53 4.96
N GLU A 116 -6.92 3.26 4.39
CA GLU A 116 -8.11 2.85 5.16
C GLU A 116 -7.92 1.46 5.78
N ALA A 117 -7.36 0.51 5.03
CA ALA A 117 -7.05 -0.82 5.54
C ALA A 117 -6.02 -0.76 6.69
N ASP A 118 -4.97 0.04 6.54
CA ASP A 118 -3.96 0.25 7.58
C ASP A 118 -4.55 0.90 8.83
N ALA A 119 -5.43 1.90 8.67
CA ALA A 119 -6.14 2.52 9.80
C ALA A 119 -6.97 1.50 10.59
N ARG A 120 -7.76 0.66 9.90
CA ARG A 120 -8.54 -0.42 10.54
C ARG A 120 -7.65 -1.44 11.24
N HIS A 121 -6.51 -1.77 10.64
CA HIS A 121 -5.55 -2.69 11.23
C HIS A 121 -4.97 -2.12 12.53
N ARG A 122 -4.56 -0.85 12.53
CA ARG A 122 -4.08 -0.15 13.73
C ARG A 122 -5.13 -0.07 14.83
N GLU A 123 -6.37 0.22 14.49
CA GLU A 123 -7.50 0.21 15.44
C GLU A 123 -7.71 -1.18 16.06
N ALA A 124 -7.67 -2.24 15.25
CA ALA A 124 -7.82 -3.61 15.74
C ALA A 124 -6.70 -4.01 16.71
N ILE A 125 -5.45 -3.63 16.41
CA ILE A 125 -4.30 -3.84 17.31
C ILE A 125 -4.50 -3.07 18.62
N ALA A 126 -4.90 -1.79 18.53
CA ALA A 126 -5.12 -0.96 19.71
C ALA A 126 -6.20 -1.56 20.62
N MET A 127 -7.32 -2.02 20.05
CA MET A 127 -8.37 -2.69 20.81
C MET A 127 -7.89 -4.00 21.45
N ALA A 128 -7.10 -4.81 20.74
CA ALA A 128 -6.54 -6.05 21.28
C ALA A 128 -5.57 -5.79 22.45
N ASN A 129 -4.71 -4.78 22.32
CA ASN A 129 -3.81 -4.36 23.39
C ASN A 129 -4.58 -3.83 24.61
N GLN A 130 -5.63 -3.04 24.39
CA GLN A 130 -6.48 -2.54 25.48
C GLN A 130 -7.21 -3.67 26.21
N ARG A 131 -7.69 -4.69 25.49
CA ARG A 131 -8.28 -5.89 26.10
C ARG A 131 -7.28 -6.62 27.01
N ARG A 132 -6.06 -6.85 26.53
CA ARG A 132 -4.99 -7.48 27.33
C ARG A 132 -4.67 -6.70 28.60
N GLN A 133 -4.70 -5.36 28.55
CA GLN A 133 -4.50 -4.52 29.74
C GLN A 133 -5.61 -4.71 30.77
N ARG A 134 -6.89 -4.71 30.33
CA ARG A 134 -8.03 -4.98 31.24
C ARG A 134 -7.95 -6.36 31.87
N ASP A 135 -7.60 -7.37 31.11
CA ASP A 135 -7.47 -8.73 31.62
C ASP A 135 -6.33 -8.83 32.65
N ALA A 136 -5.23 -8.11 32.41
CA ALA A 136 -4.12 -8.01 33.37
C ALA A 136 -4.53 -7.29 34.67
N GLU A 137 -5.33 -6.24 34.59
CA GLU A 137 -5.89 -5.54 35.76
C GLU A 137 -6.79 -6.47 36.58
N ILE A 138 -7.68 -7.22 35.92
CA ILE A 138 -8.58 -8.18 36.56
C ILE A 138 -7.78 -9.27 37.27
N HIS A 139 -6.78 -9.86 36.60
CA HIS A 139 -5.89 -10.85 37.23
C HIS A 139 -5.15 -10.27 38.44
N SER A 140 -4.68 -9.02 38.36
CA SER A 140 -4.00 -8.37 39.49
C SER A 140 -4.92 -8.25 40.72
N GLN A 141 -6.21 -7.97 40.53
CA GLN A 141 -7.17 -7.91 41.65
C GLN A 141 -7.39 -9.29 42.28
N GLN A 142 -7.47 -10.35 41.47
CA GLN A 142 -7.60 -11.72 41.96
C GLN A 142 -6.38 -12.13 42.79
N LEU A 143 -5.17 -11.78 42.35
CA LEU A 143 -3.94 -12.06 43.10
C LEU A 143 -3.98 -11.43 44.49
N LEU A 144 -4.45 -10.19 44.59
CA LEU A 144 -4.60 -9.51 45.88
C LEU A 144 -5.62 -10.24 46.78
N GLN A 145 -6.77 -10.65 46.24
CA GLN A 145 -7.74 -11.46 46.99
C GLN A 145 -7.16 -12.79 47.49
N LEU A 146 -6.37 -13.49 46.67
CA LEU A 146 -5.74 -14.76 47.06
C LEU A 146 -4.70 -14.57 48.17
N LEU A 147 -3.94 -13.48 48.12
CA LEU A 147 -2.99 -13.11 49.17
C LEU A 147 -3.71 -12.77 50.48
N GLU A 148 -4.83 -12.05 50.38
CA GLU A 148 -5.67 -11.69 51.52
C GLU A 148 -6.28 -12.93 52.18
N GLN A 149 -6.78 -13.89 51.38
CA GLN A 149 -7.28 -15.17 51.88
C GLN A 149 -6.19 -16.01 52.57
N ASN A 150 -4.99 -16.08 52.00
CA ASN A 150 -3.86 -16.77 52.65
C ASN A 150 -3.50 -16.12 53.99
N THR A 151 -3.53 -14.79 54.04
CA THR A 151 -3.22 -14.03 55.26
C THR A 151 -4.28 -14.29 56.33
N HIS A 152 -5.57 -14.21 55.98
CA HIS A 152 -6.68 -14.48 56.88
C HIS A 152 -6.63 -15.90 57.46
N LEU A 153 -6.41 -16.93 56.62
CA LEU A 153 -6.29 -18.32 57.07
C LEU A 153 -5.14 -18.52 58.08
N THR A 154 -4.06 -17.76 57.92
CA THR A 154 -2.91 -17.79 58.82
C THR A 154 -3.22 -17.12 60.17
N GLU A 155 -4.07 -16.09 60.18
CA GLU A 155 -4.53 -15.43 61.41
C GLU A 155 -5.54 -16.28 62.21
N VAL A 156 -6.47 -16.99 61.56
CA VAL A 156 -7.46 -17.84 62.29
C VAL A 156 -6.85 -19.11 62.89
N THR A 157 -5.68 -19.52 62.42
CA THR A 157 -4.99 -20.74 62.85
C THR A 157 -4.04 -20.50 64.04
N LYS A 158 -3.87 -19.24 64.47
CA LYS A 158 -2.96 -18.84 65.54
C LYS A 158 -3.69 -18.58 66.86
#